data_AF-A0A3D0JTW1-F1
#
_entry.id   AF-A0A3D0JTW1-F1
#
_cell.length_a   1.000
_cell.length_b   1.000
_cell.length_c   1.000
_cell.angle_alpha   90.00
_cell.angle_beta   90.00
_cell.angle_gamma   90.00
#
_symmetry.space_group_name_H-M   'P 1'
#
loop_
_entity.id
_entity.type
_entity.pdbx_description
1 polymer ?
#
loop_
_entity_poly.entity_id
_entity_poly.type
_entity_poly.pdbx_seq_one_letter_code
_entity_poly.pdbx_strand_id
1 'polypeptide(L)'
;MSEYIRIYVADLAAYNAGHLHGVWIDATLGLDDIQAQVSAMLAASPVESAEEYAIHDFEGFDGYRLGEYEGLENAHEIACFIEEYPAFGGALLDHFNDLEQARKA
;
A
#
# COMPACT_ATOMS: atom_id res chain seq x y z
N MET A 1 -16.23 7.08 1.35
CA MET A 1 -15.33 6.19 0.61
C MET A 1 -14.20 7.08 0.13
N SER A 2 -12.95 6.75 0.44
CA SER A 2 -11.82 7.54 -0.06
C SER A 2 -11.81 7.49 -1.57
N GLU A 3 -11.66 8.64 -2.22
CA GLU A 3 -11.58 8.74 -3.69
C GLU A 3 -10.25 8.23 -4.26
N TYR A 4 -9.28 7.94 -3.38
CA TYR A 4 -7.93 7.51 -3.72
C TYR A 4 -7.60 6.18 -3.02
N ILE A 5 -7.01 5.25 -3.77
CA ILE A 5 -6.54 3.96 -3.27
C ILE A 5 -5.08 4.12 -2.89
N ARG A 6 -4.80 4.17 -1.59
CA ARG A 6 -3.48 4.58 -1.10
C ARG A 6 -3.03 3.74 0.08
N ILE A 7 -1.73 3.58 0.18
CA ILE A 7 -1.04 2.87 1.27
C ILE A 7 -0.23 3.86 2.10
N TYR A 8 -0.21 3.66 3.40
CA TYR A 8 0.66 4.38 4.31
C TYR A 8 1.91 3.55 4.58
N VAL A 9 3.05 4.03 4.08
CA VAL A 9 4.34 3.39 4.28
C VAL A 9 5.11 4.14 5.36
N ALA A 10 5.52 3.44 6.41
CA ALA A 10 6.30 4.00 7.51
C ALA A 10 7.73 3.47 7.51
N ASP A 11 8.64 4.30 7.99
CA ASP A 11 10.03 3.94 8.25
C ASP A 11 10.12 3.15 9.56
N LEU A 12 10.62 1.91 9.46
CA LEU A 12 10.75 1.00 10.59
C LEU A 12 11.84 1.45 11.58
N ALA A 13 12.94 2.02 11.11
CA ALA A 13 14.01 2.52 11.97
C ALA A 13 13.51 3.72 12.79
N ALA A 14 12.83 4.67 12.15
CA ALA A 14 12.23 5.81 12.82
C ALA A 14 11.15 5.36 13.83
N TYR A 15 10.29 4.42 13.44
CA TYR A 15 9.26 3.86 14.31
C TYR A 15 9.85 3.18 15.56
N ASN A 16 10.89 2.36 15.38
CA ASN A 16 11.61 1.72 16.48
C ASN A 16 12.30 2.72 17.42
N ALA A 17 12.71 3.88 16.91
CA ALA A 17 13.26 4.98 17.69
C ALA A 17 12.18 5.89 18.33
N GLY A 18 10.89 5.59 18.14
CA GLY A 18 9.77 6.34 18.72
C GLY A 18 9.35 7.56 17.88
N HIS A 19 9.77 7.64 16.62
CA HIS A 19 9.37 8.68 15.68
C HIS A 19 8.27 8.18 14.74
N LEU A 20 7.21 8.98 14.59
CA LEU A 20 6.20 8.75 13.55
C LEU A 20 6.69 9.37 12.25
N HIS A 21 7.32 8.57 11.40
CA HIS A 21 7.80 8.97 10.08
C HIS A 21 7.27 8.02 9.01
N GLY A 22 6.56 8.56 8.04
CA GLY A 22 5.93 7.79 6.98
C GLY A 22 5.21 8.69 5.97
N VAL A 23 4.72 8.08 4.90
CA VAL A 23 4.12 8.78 3.76
C VAL A 23 2.92 8.00 3.22
N TRP A 24 1.88 8.74 2.84
CA TRP A 24 0.78 8.19 2.06
C TRP A 24 1.16 8.19 0.58
N ILE A 25 1.12 7.03 -0.04
CA ILE A 25 1.45 6.83 -1.45
C ILE A 25 0.22 6.30 -2.15
N ASP A 26 -0.09 6.89 -3.31
CA ASP A 26 -1.12 6.36 -4.21
C ASP A 26 -0.65 5.00 -4.76
N ALA A 27 -1.43 3.96 -4.47
CA ALA A 27 -1.09 2.59 -4.80
C ALA A 27 -1.39 2.26 -6.28
N THR A 28 -2.11 3.12 -7.01
CA THR A 28 -2.37 2.92 -8.45
C THR A 28 -1.19 3.37 -9.32
N LEU A 29 -0.23 4.12 -8.74
CA LEU A 29 1.00 4.53 -9.43
C LEU A 29 1.87 3.33 -9.82
N GLY A 30 2.71 3.51 -10.83
CA GLY A 30 3.69 2.49 -11.20
C GLY A 30 4.64 2.17 -10.04
N LEU A 31 5.08 0.90 -9.95
CA LEU A 31 5.95 0.45 -8.86
C LEU A 31 7.22 1.27 -8.69
N ASP A 32 7.78 1.77 -9.79
CA ASP A 32 8.97 2.63 -9.76
C ASP A 32 8.69 3.97 -9.04
N ASP A 33 7.52 4.59 -9.31
CA ASP A 33 7.06 5.81 -8.64
C ASP A 33 6.75 5.59 -7.16
N ILE A 34 6.13 4.45 -6.83
CA ILE A 34 5.87 4.06 -5.43
C ILE A 34 7.21 3.87 -4.71
N GLN A 35 8.14 3.10 -5.29
CA GLN A 35 9.46 2.84 -4.72
C GLN A 35 10.29 4.12 -4.59
N ALA A 36 10.20 5.04 -5.55
CA ALA A 36 10.86 6.34 -5.47
C ALA A 36 10.35 7.17 -4.29
N GLN A 37 9.04 7.17 -4.04
CA GLN A 37 8.46 7.87 -2.89
C GLN A 37 8.86 7.24 -1.56
N VAL A 38 8.86 5.90 -1.46
CA VAL A 38 9.36 5.18 -0.28
C VAL A 38 10.83 5.52 -0.04
N SER A 39 11.66 5.51 -1.08
CA SER A 39 13.09 5.82 -0.97
C SER A 39 13.32 7.27 -0.56
N ALA A 40 12.53 8.21 -1.07
CA ALA A 40 12.58 9.62 -0.66
C ALA A 40 12.16 9.80 0.80
N MET A 41 11.14 9.06 1.26
CA MET A 41 10.70 9.04 2.66
C MET A 41 11.81 8.52 3.57
N LEU A 42 12.43 7.39 3.24
CA LEU A 42 13.56 6.82 4.00
C LEU A 42 14.77 7.77 4.03
N ALA A 43 15.09 8.40 2.90
CA ALA A 43 16.17 9.39 2.84
C ALA A 43 15.91 10.64 3.69
N ALA A 44 14.64 10.97 3.95
CA ALA A 44 14.21 12.05 4.82
C ALA A 44 14.02 11.62 6.29
N SER A 45 14.42 10.41 6.64
CA SER A 45 14.26 9.87 7.99
C SER A 45 14.92 10.73 9.07
N PRO A 46 14.29 10.89 10.24
CA PRO A 46 14.92 11.53 11.39
C PRO A 46 16.02 10.69 12.05
N VAL A 47 16.19 9.42 11.65
CA VAL A 47 17.22 8.51 12.20
C VAL A 47 18.23 8.12 11.13
N GLU A 48 19.45 7.82 11.58
CA GLU A 48 20.53 7.35 10.70
C GLU A 48 20.27 5.90 10.26
N SER A 49 20.67 5.56 9.02
CA SER A 49 20.53 4.20 8.45
C SER A 49 19.08 3.68 8.35
N ALA A 50 18.12 4.55 8.07
CA ALA A 50 16.77 4.14 7.69
C ALA A 50 16.77 3.53 6.27
N GLU A 51 16.71 2.19 6.21
CA GLU A 51 16.66 1.42 4.96
C GLU A 51 15.41 0.54 4.86
N GLU A 52 14.72 0.34 5.98
CA GLU A 52 13.60 -0.59 6.11
C GLU A 52 12.28 0.15 6.25
N TYR A 53 11.25 -0.35 5.56
CA TYR A 53 9.90 0.22 5.59
C TYR A 53 8.84 -0.88 5.76
N ALA A 54 7.65 -0.48 6.22
CA ALA A 54 6.47 -1.34 6.26
C ALA A 54 5.21 -0.58 5.87
N ILE A 55 4.26 -1.26 5.24
CA ILE A 55 2.90 -0.73 5.05
C ILE A 55 2.17 -0.87 6.39
N HIS A 56 1.85 0.26 7.00
CA HIS A 56 1.21 0.31 8.32
C HIS A 56 -0.31 0.53 8.24
N ASP A 57 -0.79 1.12 7.15
CA ASP A 57 -2.21 1.41 6.96
C ASP A 57 -2.55 1.51 5.47
N PHE A 58 -3.84 1.47 5.15
CA PHE A 58 -4.33 1.58 3.77
C PHE A 58 -5.75 2.13 3.70
N GLU A 59 -6.06 2.84 2.63
CA GLU A 59 -7.38 3.43 2.38
C GLU A 59 -7.82 3.22 0.93
N GLY A 60 -9.14 3.14 0.71
CA GLY A 60 -9.71 3.00 -0.63
C GLY A 60 -9.83 1.56 -1.13
N PHE A 61 -9.43 0.56 -0.33
CA PHE A 61 -9.47 -0.87 -0.70
C PHE A 61 -10.85 -1.55 -0.59
N ASP A 62 -11.91 -0.78 -0.37
CA ASP A 62 -13.32 -1.20 -0.39
C ASP A 62 -13.63 -2.55 0.30
N GLY A 63 -13.16 -2.70 1.54
CA GLY A 63 -13.38 -3.89 2.38
C GLY A 63 -12.28 -4.94 2.32
N TYR A 64 -11.44 -4.94 1.28
CA TYR A 64 -10.27 -5.80 1.22
C TYR A 64 -9.24 -5.39 2.28
N ARG A 65 -8.74 -6.36 3.04
CA ARG A 65 -7.66 -6.14 4.00
C ARG A 65 -6.34 -6.54 3.38
N LEU A 66 -5.50 -5.54 3.09
CA LEU A 66 -4.09 -5.79 2.79
C LEU A 66 -3.45 -6.48 3.99
N GLY A 67 -2.85 -7.64 3.77
CA GLY A 67 -2.11 -8.36 4.78
C GLY A 67 -0.85 -7.62 5.20
N GLU A 68 -0.43 -7.83 6.44
CA GLU A 68 0.73 -7.17 7.08
C GLU A 68 2.08 -7.44 6.37
N TYR A 69 2.15 -8.44 5.49
CA TYR A 69 3.35 -8.84 4.74
C TYR A 69 3.22 -8.59 3.23
N GLU A 70 2.15 -7.94 2.78
CA GLU A 70 1.98 -7.68 1.36
C GLU A 70 2.99 -6.64 0.89
N GLY A 71 3.76 -7.01 -0.13
CA GLY A 71 4.72 -6.12 -0.76
C GLY A 71 4.02 -5.03 -1.58
N LEU A 72 4.78 -3.99 -1.93
CA LEU A 72 4.30 -2.89 -2.78
C LEU A 72 3.68 -3.38 -4.10
N GLU A 73 4.23 -4.46 -4.67
CA GLU A 73 3.70 -5.10 -5.88
C GLU A 73 2.26 -5.58 -5.72
N ASN A 74 1.97 -6.33 -4.65
CA ASN A 74 0.62 -6.82 -4.41
C ASN A 74 -0.35 -5.66 -4.11
N ALA A 75 0.10 -4.69 -3.30
CA ALA A 75 -0.69 -3.49 -3.01
C ALA A 75 -1.08 -2.74 -4.30
N HIS A 76 -0.14 -2.61 -5.23
CA HIS A 76 -0.35 -2.00 -6.53
C HIS A 76 -1.32 -2.80 -7.40
N GLU A 77 -1.16 -4.11 -7.51
CA GLU A 77 -2.06 -4.95 -8.30
C GLU A 77 -3.50 -4.91 -7.79
N ILE A 78 -3.68 -4.94 -6.47
CA ILE A 78 -4.99 -4.80 -5.83
C ILE A 78 -5.57 -3.43 -6.13
N ALA A 79 -4.78 -2.37 -5.96
CA ALA A 79 -5.23 -1.00 -6.17
C ALA A 79 -5.68 -0.79 -7.63
N CYS A 80 -4.89 -1.24 -8.60
CA CYS A 80 -5.26 -1.21 -10.01
C CYS A 80 -6.55 -2.00 -10.30
N PHE A 81 -6.73 -3.16 -9.67
CA PHE A 81 -7.95 -3.96 -9.85
C PHE A 81 -9.19 -3.24 -9.29
N ILE A 82 -9.08 -2.62 -8.11
CA ILE A 82 -10.18 -1.88 -7.50
C ILE A 82 -10.48 -0.59 -8.29
N GLU A 83 -9.46 0.07 -8.82
CA GLU A 83 -9.62 1.23 -9.71
C GLU A 83 -10.33 0.86 -11.03
N GLU A 84 -10.04 -0.32 -11.58
CA GLU A 84 -10.72 -0.84 -12.78
C GLU A 84 -12.19 -1.22 -12.49
N TYR A 85 -12.49 -1.71 -11.28
CA TYR A 85 -13.84 -2.14 -10.86
C TYR A 85 -14.32 -1.45 -9.57
N PRO A 86 -14.51 -0.12 -9.54
CA PRO A 86 -14.79 0.62 -8.30
C PRO A 86 -16.16 0.31 -7.67
N ALA A 87 -17.06 -0.35 -8.42
CA ALA A 87 -18.40 -0.70 -7.94
C ALA A 87 -18.45 -2.01 -7.12
N PHE A 88 -17.47 -2.91 -7.28
CA PHE A 88 -17.48 -4.23 -6.62
C PHE A 88 -16.10 -4.86 -6.43
N GLY A 89 -15.01 -4.25 -6.90
CA GLY A 89 -13.67 -4.84 -6.91
C GLY A 89 -13.16 -5.24 -5.52
N GLY A 90 -13.32 -4.37 -4.51
CA GLY A 90 -12.93 -4.69 -3.14
C GLY A 90 -13.78 -5.80 -2.51
N ALA A 91 -15.11 -5.76 -2.72
CA ALA A 91 -16.01 -6.82 -2.27
C ALA A 91 -15.75 -8.17 -2.96
N LEU A 92 -15.37 -8.16 -4.23
CA LEU A 92 -15.01 -9.37 -4.98
C LEU A 92 -13.71 -9.98 -4.43
N LEU A 93 -12.70 -9.13 -4.18
CA LEU A 93 -11.43 -9.58 -3.60
C LEU A 93 -11.58 -10.09 -2.17
N ASP A 94 -12.42 -9.47 -1.34
CA ASP A 94 -12.78 -9.97 -0.01
C ASP A 94 -13.47 -11.36 -0.10
N HIS A 95 -14.30 -11.58 -1.13
CA HIS A 95 -14.99 -12.85 -1.32
C HIS A 95 -14.08 -14.01 -1.76
N PHE A 96 -13.16 -13.75 -2.69
CA PHE A 96 -12.26 -14.79 -3.22
C PHE A 96 -10.95 -14.91 -2.45
N ASN A 97 -10.57 -13.88 -1.69
CA ASN A 97 -9.30 -13.75 -0.98
C ASN A 97 -8.06 -14.06 -1.86
N ASP A 98 -8.22 -13.91 -3.18
CA ASP A 98 -7.24 -14.26 -4.22
C ASP A 98 -7.52 -13.43 -5.49
N LEU A 99 -6.50 -12.71 -5.94
CA LEU A 99 -6.58 -11.75 -7.04
C LEU A 99 -6.73 -12.45 -8.41
N GLU A 100 -6.10 -13.61 -8.58
CA GLU A 100 -6.20 -14.38 -9.82
C GLU A 100 -7.59 -14.98 -10.02
N GLN A 101 -8.24 -15.44 -8.94
CA GLN A 101 -9.61 -15.93 -8.99
C GLN A 101 -10.61 -14.79 -9.19
N ALA A 102 -10.40 -13.65 -8.52
CA ALA A 102 -11.21 -12.46 -8.73
C ALA A 102 -11.18 -11.95 -10.18
N ARG A 103 -10.02 -11.99 -10.86
CA ARG A 103 -9.90 -11.62 -12.29
C ARG A 103 -10.57 -12.60 -13.26
N LYS A 104 -10.82 -13.85 -12.86
CA LYS A 104 -11.40 -14.89 -13.71
C LYS A 104 -12.93 -15.04 -13.54
N ALA A 105 -13.51 -14.39 -12.52
CA ALA A 105 -14.92 -14.49 -12.16
C ALA A 105 -15.84 -13.62 -13.04
#